data_AF-A0A6H1K333-F1
#
_entry.id   AF-A0A6H1K333-F1
#
_cell.length_a   1.000
_cell.length_b   1.000
_cell.length_c   1.000
_cell.angle_alpha   90.00
_cell.angle_beta   90.00
_cell.angle_gamma   90.00
#
_symmetry.space_group_name_H-M   'P 1'
#
loop_
_entity.id
_entity.type
_entity.pdbx_description
1 polymer ?
#
loop_
_entity_poly.entity_id
_entity_poly.type
_entity_poly.pdbx_seq_one_letter_code
_entity_poly.pdbx_strand_id
1 'polypeptide(L)'
;MRVSSTANALLLAECDRCRWVWNECVAKSKALYAHNRAHPEDRQTCGPVQLSAMLTEARARIPWLGEGASVPQQQLIRDFGKSRAKVHKRVARQRQDTGRKWAKRVVADHDALAVEDFKPKFLAKTTMARKAADAAISATKAALVEMGRKHARKVHLVHPAHTTMDCADCGARAKHALPLSERTYTCTACGASRPRDKNSARVMLVPAGLNPASADLVSPATC
;
A
#
# COMPACT_ATOMS: atom_id res chain seq x y z
N MET A 1 24.73 -16.68 39.32
CA MET A 1 23.80 -16.64 40.47
C MET A 1 22.76 -17.74 40.25
N ARG A 2 22.69 -18.78 41.10
CA ARG A 2 21.63 -19.80 41.00
C ARG A 2 20.39 -19.28 41.72
N VAL A 3 19.27 -19.23 41.02
CA VAL A 3 17.97 -18.86 41.59
C VAL A 3 17.40 -20.08 42.33
N SER A 4 16.68 -19.89 43.44
CA SER A 4 16.02 -21.01 44.12
C SER A 4 14.94 -21.64 43.22
N SER A 5 14.62 -22.91 43.45
CA SER A 5 13.58 -23.62 42.69
C SER A 5 12.22 -22.91 42.76
N THR A 6 11.86 -22.40 43.94
CA THR A 6 10.63 -21.64 44.16
C THR A 6 10.61 -20.33 43.37
N ALA A 7 11.72 -19.57 43.39
CA ALA A 7 11.81 -18.33 42.63
C ALA A 7 11.75 -18.59 41.11
N ASN A 8 12.35 -19.68 40.64
CA ASN A 8 12.26 -20.08 39.24
C ASN A 8 10.81 -20.43 38.84
N ALA A 9 10.09 -21.17 39.66
CA ALA A 9 8.68 -21.52 39.40
C ALA A 9 7.78 -20.28 39.31
N LEU A 10 7.98 -19.30 40.22
CA LEU A 10 7.23 -18.04 40.19
C LEU A 10 7.54 -17.20 38.94
N LEU A 11 8.80 -17.14 38.54
CA LEU A 11 9.21 -16.43 37.32
C LEU A 11 8.59 -17.07 36.07
N LEU A 12 8.61 -18.40 35.96
CA LEU A 12 8.00 -19.12 34.85
C LEU A 12 6.49 -18.85 34.78
N ALA A 13 5.80 -18.90 35.92
CA ALA A 13 4.36 -18.60 35.98
C ALA A 13 4.05 -17.16 35.53
N GLU A 14 4.90 -16.19 35.85
CA GLU A 14 4.74 -14.81 35.37
C GLU A 14 5.03 -14.69 33.87
N CYS A 15 6.04 -15.41 33.35
CA CYS A 15 6.31 -15.50 31.93
C CYS A 15 5.13 -16.09 31.14
N ASP A 16 4.49 -17.13 31.67
CA ASP A 16 3.33 -17.77 31.04
C ASP A 16 2.13 -16.81 30.95
N ARG A 17 1.86 -16.07 32.03
CA ARG A 17 0.83 -15.03 32.05
C ARG A 17 1.13 -13.93 31.02
N CYS A 18 2.36 -13.44 30.98
CA CYS A 18 2.79 -12.45 29.99
C CYS A 18 2.64 -12.95 28.54
N ARG A 19 3.00 -14.21 28.30
CA ARG A 19 2.84 -14.87 27.00
C ARG A 19 1.37 -14.97 26.60
N TRP A 20 0.49 -15.31 27.54
CA TRP A 20 -0.94 -15.33 27.32
C TRP A 20 -1.48 -13.95 26.90
N VAL A 21 -1.10 -12.88 27.63
CA VAL A 21 -1.52 -11.50 27.31
C VAL A 21 -1.08 -11.08 25.91
N TRP A 22 0.16 -11.42 25.52
CA TRP A 22 0.64 -11.17 24.16
C TRP A 22 -0.21 -11.88 23.11
N ASN A 23 -0.51 -13.16 23.33
CA ASN A 23 -1.33 -13.94 22.40
C ASN A 23 -2.72 -13.36 22.25
N GLU A 24 -3.33 -12.88 23.34
CA GLU A 24 -4.62 -12.21 23.25
C GLU A 24 -4.57 -10.88 22.49
N CYS A 25 -3.52 -10.07 22.71
CA CYS A 25 -3.31 -8.87 21.91
C CYS A 25 -3.23 -9.19 20.41
N VAL A 26 -2.55 -10.27 20.04
CA VAL A 26 -2.48 -10.77 18.66
C VAL A 26 -3.85 -11.21 18.16
N ALA A 27 -4.60 -11.99 18.94
CA ALA A 27 -5.93 -12.48 18.56
C ALA A 27 -6.91 -11.33 18.34
N LYS A 28 -7.00 -10.39 19.29
CA LYS A 28 -7.81 -9.17 19.18
C LYS A 28 -7.44 -8.35 17.95
N SER A 29 -6.13 -8.16 17.70
CA SER A 29 -5.66 -7.42 16.52
C SER A 29 -6.04 -8.10 15.19
N LYS A 30 -6.03 -9.44 15.12
CA LYS A 30 -6.45 -10.20 13.93
C LYS A 30 -7.96 -10.13 13.73
N ALA A 31 -8.73 -10.29 14.80
CA ALA A 31 -10.20 -10.17 14.75
C ALA A 31 -10.63 -8.78 14.27
N LEU A 32 -10.01 -7.72 14.80
CA LEU A 32 -10.28 -6.35 14.37
C LEU A 32 -9.88 -6.08 12.91
N TYR A 33 -8.79 -6.70 12.44
CA TYR A 33 -8.43 -6.62 11.02
C TYR A 33 -9.48 -7.28 10.12
N ALA A 34 -9.99 -8.47 10.50
CA ALA A 34 -11.06 -9.14 9.77
C ALA A 34 -12.37 -8.32 9.79
N HIS A 35 -12.76 -7.78 10.95
CA HIS A 35 -13.91 -6.90 11.10
C HIS A 35 -13.81 -5.67 10.20
N ASN A 36 -12.72 -4.90 10.30
CA ASN A 36 -12.53 -3.68 9.50
C ASN A 36 -12.43 -3.95 8.00
N ARG A 37 -12.11 -5.19 7.61
CA ARG A 37 -12.14 -5.63 6.21
C ARG A 37 -13.57 -5.92 5.72
N ALA A 38 -14.42 -6.47 6.59
CA ALA A 38 -15.83 -6.76 6.28
C ALA A 38 -16.72 -5.52 6.40
N HIS A 39 -16.42 -4.62 7.34
CA HIS A 39 -17.23 -3.45 7.71
C HIS A 39 -16.41 -2.15 7.59
N PRO A 40 -16.18 -1.65 6.36
CA PRO A 40 -15.34 -0.46 6.14
C PRO A 40 -15.95 0.86 6.68
N GLU A 41 -17.26 0.89 6.92
CA GLU A 41 -18.05 1.99 7.49
C GLU A 41 -18.05 2.03 9.03
N ASP A 42 -18.06 0.87 9.71
CA ASP A 42 -17.99 0.79 11.18
C ASP A 42 -16.59 0.34 11.62
N ARG A 43 -15.70 1.31 11.81
CA ARG A 43 -14.29 1.03 12.10
C ARG A 43 -14.01 0.94 13.57
N GLN A 44 -13.34 -0.15 13.95
CA GLN A 44 -12.85 -0.34 15.29
C GLN A 44 -11.33 -0.19 15.35
N THR A 45 -10.84 0.31 16.49
CA THR A 45 -9.41 0.55 16.72
C THR A 45 -8.86 -0.43 17.74
N CYS A 46 -7.61 -0.85 17.55
CA CYS A 46 -6.89 -1.72 18.47
C CYS A 46 -5.87 -0.89 19.27
N GLY A 47 -6.32 0.18 19.92
CA GLY A 47 -5.46 1.09 20.67
C GLY A 47 -5.10 0.59 22.06
N PRO A 48 -4.22 1.32 22.78
CA PRO A 48 -3.87 1.00 24.16
C PRO A 48 -5.09 0.93 25.08
N VAL A 49 -6.09 1.79 24.89
CA VAL A 49 -7.33 1.81 25.68
C VAL A 49 -8.08 0.48 25.54
N GLN A 50 -8.29 0.02 24.31
CA GLN A 50 -9.02 -1.23 24.05
C GLN A 50 -8.27 -2.46 24.56
N LEU A 51 -6.94 -2.49 24.43
CA LEU A 51 -6.13 -3.59 24.93
C LEU A 51 -6.05 -3.60 26.46
N SER A 52 -6.00 -2.43 27.11
CA SER A 52 -6.06 -2.33 28.57
C SER A 52 -7.42 -2.77 29.11
N ALA A 53 -8.52 -2.37 28.47
CA ALA A 53 -9.86 -2.84 28.85
C ALA A 53 -9.98 -4.36 28.72
N MET A 54 -9.50 -4.93 27.61
CA MET A 54 -9.42 -6.38 27.39
C MET A 54 -8.63 -7.09 28.51
N LEU A 55 -7.49 -6.52 28.94
CA LEU A 55 -6.71 -7.10 30.04
C LEU A 55 -7.46 -7.04 31.37
N THR A 56 -8.11 -5.92 31.68
CA THR A 56 -8.93 -5.77 32.89
C THR A 56 -10.03 -6.83 32.94
N GLU A 57 -10.78 -7.01 31.84
CA GLU A 57 -11.81 -8.04 31.72
C GLU A 57 -11.24 -9.45 31.86
N ALA A 58 -10.10 -9.73 31.20
CA ALA A 58 -9.47 -11.05 31.27
C ALA A 58 -8.99 -11.39 32.69
N ARG A 59 -8.40 -10.43 33.41
CA ARG A 59 -7.93 -10.61 34.80
C ARG A 59 -9.09 -10.86 35.77
N ALA A 60 -10.24 -10.23 35.55
CA ALA A 60 -11.43 -10.47 36.37
C ALA A 60 -12.02 -11.86 36.13
N ARG A 61 -11.95 -12.37 34.90
CA ARG A 61 -12.56 -13.65 34.50
C ARG A 61 -11.66 -14.87 34.74
N ILE A 62 -10.34 -14.70 34.73
CA ILE A 62 -9.36 -15.79 34.77
C ILE A 62 -8.51 -15.64 36.04
N PRO A 63 -8.81 -16.37 37.14
CA PRO A 63 -8.09 -16.24 38.41
C PRO A 63 -6.57 -16.40 38.25
N TRP A 64 -6.14 -17.41 37.49
CA TRP A 64 -4.73 -17.63 37.15
C TRP A 64 -4.06 -16.43 36.49
N LEU A 65 -4.77 -15.59 35.72
CA LEU A 65 -4.18 -14.38 35.15
C LEU A 65 -4.17 -13.22 36.17
N GLY A 66 -5.24 -13.12 36.96
CA GLY A 66 -5.46 -12.08 37.96
C GLY A 66 -4.50 -12.13 39.15
N GLU A 67 -4.10 -13.32 39.58
CA GLU A 67 -3.10 -13.56 40.63
C GLU A 67 -1.69 -13.06 40.26
N GLY A 68 -1.42 -12.87 38.97
CA GLY A 68 -0.13 -12.39 38.48
C GLY A 68 0.03 -10.88 38.58
N ALA A 69 1.28 -10.42 38.50
CA ALA A 69 1.59 -9.01 38.59
C ALA A 69 0.96 -8.23 37.41
N SER A 70 0.28 -7.12 37.71
CA SER A 70 -0.37 -6.31 36.67
C SER A 70 0.63 -5.50 35.85
N VAL A 71 1.76 -5.09 36.45
CA VAL A 71 2.76 -4.22 35.81
C VAL A 71 3.42 -4.88 34.60
N PRO A 72 3.94 -6.12 34.66
CA PRO A 72 4.48 -6.81 33.48
C PRO A 72 3.44 -7.00 32.38
N GLN A 73 2.20 -7.35 32.74
CA GLN A 73 1.10 -7.54 31.79
C GLN A 73 0.75 -6.25 31.04
N GLN A 74 0.67 -5.11 31.74
CA GLN A 74 0.47 -3.80 31.12
C GLN A 74 1.66 -3.37 30.25
N GLN A 75 2.88 -3.69 30.67
CA GLN A 75 4.07 -3.41 29.88
C GLN A 75 4.05 -4.20 28.55
N LEU A 76 3.60 -5.46 28.56
CA LEU A 76 3.43 -6.25 27.34
C LEU A 76 2.46 -5.60 26.34
N ILE A 77 1.36 -5.00 26.80
CA ILE A 77 0.42 -4.30 25.91
C ILE A 77 1.11 -3.13 25.19
N ARG A 78 1.94 -2.36 25.91
CA ARG A 78 2.70 -1.25 25.34
C ARG A 78 3.70 -1.75 24.30
N ASP A 79 4.41 -2.83 24.63
CA ASP A 79 5.43 -3.39 23.73
C ASP A 79 4.81 -4.07 22.51
N PHE A 80 3.63 -4.67 22.65
CA PHE A 80 2.82 -5.13 21.53
C PHE A 80 2.45 -3.96 20.60
N GLY A 81 1.99 -2.84 21.17
CA GLY A 81 1.69 -1.62 20.40
C GLY A 81 2.90 -1.11 19.60
N LYS A 82 4.08 -1.05 20.24
CA LYS A 82 5.34 -0.68 19.58
C LYS A 82 5.71 -1.66 18.45
N SER A 83 5.60 -2.96 18.71
CA SER A 83 5.89 -4.01 17.73
C SER A 83 5.00 -3.88 16.50
N ARG A 84 3.69 -3.72 16.70
CA ARG A 84 2.73 -3.54 15.60
C ARG A 84 3.02 -2.28 14.79
N ALA A 85 3.33 -1.16 15.45
CA ALA A 85 3.72 0.07 14.78
C ALA A 85 5.01 -0.10 13.96
N LYS A 86 6.00 -0.84 14.47
CA LYS A 86 7.24 -1.17 13.76
C LYS A 86 6.97 -1.98 12.49
N VAL A 87 6.07 -2.96 12.54
CA VAL A 87 5.65 -3.75 11.37
C VAL A 87 4.99 -2.85 10.32
N HIS A 88 4.04 -1.99 10.71
CA HIS A 88 3.42 -1.05 9.76
C HIS A 88 4.44 -0.12 9.10
N LYS A 89 5.38 0.43 9.89
CA LYS A 89 6.48 1.25 9.35
C LYS A 89 7.36 0.45 8.39
N ARG A 90 7.66 -0.82 8.68
CA ARG A 90 8.43 -1.70 7.79
C ARG A 90 7.72 -1.91 6.45
N VAL A 91 6.42 -2.23 6.47
CA VAL A 91 5.62 -2.41 5.24
C VAL A 91 5.59 -1.13 4.41
N ALA A 92 5.38 0.03 5.05
CA ALA A 92 5.39 1.32 4.36
C ALA A 92 6.76 1.61 3.71
N ARG A 93 7.86 1.38 4.45
CA ARG A 93 9.23 1.53 3.94
C ARG A 93 9.52 0.58 2.78
N GLN A 94 9.07 -0.66 2.85
CA GLN A 94 9.25 -1.64 1.78
C GLN A 94 8.53 -1.21 0.50
N ARG A 95 7.28 -0.74 0.61
CA ARG A 95 6.54 -0.19 -0.56
C ARG A 95 7.25 1.00 -1.17
N GLN A 96 7.77 1.90 -0.34
CA GLN A 96 8.53 3.06 -0.81
C GLN A 96 9.86 2.66 -1.47
N ASP A 97 10.58 1.69 -0.91
CA ASP A 97 11.82 1.15 -1.49
C ASP A 97 11.56 0.49 -2.84
N THR A 98 10.53 -0.36 -2.95
CA THR A 98 10.11 -0.96 -4.22
C THR A 98 9.78 0.11 -5.26
N GLY A 99 8.98 1.12 -4.90
CA GLY A 99 8.64 2.22 -5.82
C GLY A 99 9.86 3.03 -6.28
N ARG A 100 10.83 3.30 -5.38
CA ARG A 100 12.08 3.99 -5.71
C ARG A 100 12.99 3.17 -6.62
N LYS A 101 13.15 1.87 -6.35
CA LYS A 101 13.96 0.97 -7.19
C LYS A 101 13.37 0.85 -8.59
N TRP A 102 12.05 0.69 -8.68
CA TRP A 102 11.34 0.70 -9.95
C TRP A 102 11.55 2.02 -10.69
N ALA A 103 11.33 3.16 -10.02
CA ALA A 103 11.50 4.49 -10.61
C ALA A 103 12.93 4.72 -11.13
N LYS A 104 13.95 4.33 -10.35
CA LYS A 104 15.35 4.44 -10.75
C LYS A 104 15.64 3.65 -12.04
N ARG A 105 15.15 2.41 -12.14
CA ARG A 105 15.33 1.59 -13.35
C ARG A 105 14.66 2.24 -14.56
N VAL A 106 13.40 2.63 -14.44
CA VAL A 106 12.66 3.26 -15.54
C VAL A 106 13.35 4.53 -16.04
N VAL A 107 13.82 5.38 -15.13
CA VAL A 107 14.53 6.62 -15.46
C VAL A 107 15.93 6.36 -16.05
N ALA A 108 16.60 5.26 -15.68
CA ALA A 108 17.88 4.90 -16.27
C ALA A 108 17.73 4.52 -17.75
N ASP A 109 16.64 3.80 -18.08
CA ASP A 109 16.41 3.21 -19.40
C ASP A 109 15.77 4.18 -20.41
N HIS A 110 15.32 5.37 -19.98
CA HIS A 110 14.56 6.30 -20.83
C HIS A 110 15.01 7.75 -20.64
N ASP A 111 15.12 8.49 -21.75
CA ASP A 111 15.48 9.92 -21.73
C ASP A 111 14.30 10.84 -21.33
N ALA A 112 13.09 10.42 -21.69
CA ALA A 112 11.85 11.13 -21.38
C ALA A 112 10.71 10.15 -21.07
N LEU A 113 9.83 10.55 -20.15
CA LEU A 113 8.72 9.76 -19.63
C LEU A 113 7.45 10.61 -19.60
N ALA A 114 6.31 10.02 -19.93
CA ALA A 114 4.99 10.64 -19.76
C ALA A 114 4.17 9.83 -18.75
N VAL A 115 3.63 10.49 -17.72
CA VAL A 115 2.83 9.85 -16.66
C VAL A 115 1.62 10.71 -16.33
N GLU A 116 0.48 10.08 -16.11
CA GLU A 116 -0.73 10.77 -15.68
C GLU A 116 -0.54 11.50 -14.34
N ASP A 117 -0.95 12.76 -14.28
CA ASP A 117 -1.14 13.49 -13.04
C ASP A 117 -2.48 13.15 -12.38
N PHE A 118 -2.72 11.86 -12.14
CA PHE A 118 -3.86 11.46 -11.33
C PHE A 118 -3.64 11.93 -9.89
N LYS A 119 -4.61 12.72 -9.38
CA LYS A 119 -4.77 13.05 -7.98
C LYS A 119 -5.88 12.17 -7.43
N PRO A 120 -5.64 11.29 -6.44
CA PRO A 120 -6.69 10.48 -5.84
C PRO A 120 -7.79 11.36 -5.23
N LYS A 121 -8.90 11.57 -5.96
CA LYS A 121 -10.02 12.43 -5.52
C LYS A 121 -11.06 11.71 -4.64
N PHE A 122 -10.89 10.42 -4.33
CA PHE A 122 -11.95 9.60 -3.74
C PHE A 122 -11.56 8.98 -2.40
N LEU A 123 -11.64 9.75 -1.31
CA LEU A 123 -11.21 9.30 0.01
C LEU A 123 -12.32 8.92 1.00
N ALA A 124 -13.60 9.19 0.70
CA ALA A 124 -14.70 8.82 1.60
C ALA A 124 -15.29 7.42 1.33
N LYS A 125 -15.63 7.08 0.08
CA LYS A 125 -16.49 5.91 -0.28
C LYS A 125 -15.77 4.68 -0.88
N THR A 126 -14.45 4.53 -0.71
CA THR A 126 -13.66 3.45 -1.34
C THR A 126 -13.07 2.47 -0.32
N THR A 127 -12.79 1.23 -0.75
CA THR A 127 -12.20 0.17 0.11
C THR A 127 -10.77 0.50 0.52
N MET A 128 -10.30 -0.07 1.65
CA MET A 128 -8.92 0.12 2.12
C MET A 128 -7.87 -0.41 1.15
N ALA A 129 -8.16 -1.51 0.45
CA ALA A 129 -7.29 -2.05 -0.59
C ALA A 129 -7.09 -1.02 -1.70
N ARG A 130 -8.18 -0.36 -2.13
CA ARG A 130 -8.12 0.71 -3.13
C ARG A 130 -7.34 1.92 -2.63
N LYS A 131 -7.61 2.40 -1.41
CA LYS A 131 -6.85 3.53 -0.82
C LYS A 131 -5.36 3.23 -0.70
N ALA A 132 -5.01 2.02 -0.28
CA ALA A 132 -3.63 1.58 -0.18
C ALA A 132 -2.94 1.48 -1.55
N ALA A 133 -3.66 1.01 -2.58
CA ALA A 133 -3.18 0.99 -3.95
C ALA A 133 -2.98 2.42 -4.49
N ASP A 134 -3.96 3.31 -4.32
CA ASP A 134 -3.87 4.72 -4.74
C ASP A 134 -2.69 5.44 -4.07
N ALA A 135 -2.48 5.20 -2.78
CA ALA A 135 -1.33 5.73 -2.05
C ALA A 135 0.01 5.17 -2.56
N ALA A 136 0.06 3.87 -2.91
CA ALA A 136 1.26 3.25 -3.47
C ALA A 136 1.59 3.81 -4.87
N ILE A 137 0.58 4.00 -5.73
CA ILE A 137 0.73 4.62 -7.05
C ILE A 137 1.23 6.06 -6.89
N SER A 138 0.62 6.84 -6.00
CA SER A 138 1.02 8.22 -5.73
C SER A 138 2.47 8.33 -5.24
N ALA A 139 2.88 7.45 -4.31
CA ALA A 139 4.25 7.39 -3.80
C ALA A 139 5.25 6.99 -4.90
N THR A 140 4.86 6.09 -5.81
CA THR A 140 5.69 5.65 -6.93
C THR A 140 5.85 6.76 -7.98
N LYS A 141 4.78 7.49 -8.29
CA LYS A 141 4.83 8.69 -9.16
C LYS A 141 5.78 9.75 -8.59
N ALA A 142 5.67 10.04 -7.29
CA ALA A 142 6.57 10.98 -6.62
C ALA A 142 8.04 10.53 -6.70
N ALA A 143 8.30 9.23 -6.52
CA ALA A 143 9.64 8.68 -6.69
C ALA A 143 10.15 8.79 -8.13
N LEU A 144 9.28 8.61 -9.13
CA LEU A 144 9.63 8.76 -10.54
C LEU A 144 10.01 10.19 -10.90
N VAL A 145 9.21 11.17 -10.46
CA VAL A 145 9.51 12.60 -10.66
C VAL A 145 10.84 12.97 -10.01
N GLU A 146 11.07 12.53 -8.77
CA GLU A 146 12.31 12.80 -8.05
C GLU A 146 13.53 12.13 -8.69
N MET A 147 13.40 10.90 -9.18
CA MET A 147 14.47 10.22 -9.91
C MET A 147 14.75 10.87 -11.27
N GLY A 148 13.70 11.26 -12.01
CA GLY A 148 13.85 12.00 -13.26
C GLY A 148 14.65 13.27 -13.07
N ARG A 149 14.31 14.06 -12.05
CA ARG A 149 15.07 15.26 -11.66
C ARG A 149 16.53 14.93 -11.32
N LYS A 150 16.78 13.89 -10.53
CA LYS A 150 18.14 13.48 -10.11
C LYS A 150 19.04 13.02 -11.26
N HIS A 151 18.45 12.37 -12.27
CA HIS A 151 19.17 11.81 -13.41
C HIS A 151 19.03 12.67 -14.68
N ALA A 152 18.57 13.92 -14.54
CA ALA A 152 18.36 14.85 -15.65
C ALA A 152 17.49 14.27 -16.80
N ARG A 153 16.46 13.48 -16.45
CA ARG A 153 15.44 12.98 -17.39
C ARG A 153 14.18 13.80 -17.32
N LYS A 154 13.49 13.94 -18.46
CA LYS A 154 12.23 14.69 -18.53
C LYS A 154 11.06 13.79 -18.10
N VAL A 155 10.32 14.19 -17.07
CA VAL A 155 9.09 13.51 -16.64
C VAL A 155 7.91 14.45 -16.87
N HIS A 156 7.14 14.19 -17.93
CA HIS A 156 5.97 14.96 -18.32
C HIS A 156 4.75 14.47 -17.55
N LEU A 157 4.17 15.36 -16.76
CA LEU A 157 2.91 15.12 -16.05
C LEU A 157 1.74 15.47 -16.98
N VAL A 158 1.00 14.44 -17.41
CA VAL A 158 -0.10 14.57 -18.37
C VAL A 158 -1.42 14.67 -17.62
N HIS A 159 -2.29 15.61 -18.01
CA HIS A 159 -3.62 15.70 -17.39
C HIS A 159 -4.42 14.41 -17.68
N PRO A 160 -4.98 13.72 -16.66
CA PRO A 160 -5.58 12.40 -16.82
C PRO A 160 -6.94 12.39 -17.56
N ALA A 161 -7.41 13.54 -18.03
CA ALA A 161 -8.68 13.61 -18.73
C ALA A 161 -8.55 12.99 -20.12
N HIS A 162 -9.48 12.10 -20.45
CA HIS A 162 -9.67 11.51 -21.78
C HIS A 162 -8.53 10.61 -22.30
N THR A 163 -7.45 10.42 -21.55
CA THR A 163 -6.33 9.50 -21.86
C THR A 163 -6.79 8.06 -22.13
N THR A 164 -7.91 7.63 -21.55
CA THR A 164 -8.48 6.29 -21.72
C THR A 164 -9.59 6.19 -22.77
N MET A 165 -9.96 7.31 -23.41
CA MET A 165 -11.06 7.42 -24.38
C MET A 165 -10.62 7.89 -25.76
N ASP A 166 -9.52 8.66 -25.82
CA ASP A 166 -8.99 9.20 -27.08
C ASP A 166 -8.20 8.12 -27.83
N CYS A 167 -8.26 8.14 -29.16
CA CYS A 167 -7.49 7.23 -30.00
C CYS A 167 -6.07 7.75 -30.18
N ALA A 168 -5.07 6.91 -29.95
CA ALA A 168 -3.66 7.27 -30.16
C ALA A 168 -3.30 7.53 -31.63
N ASP A 169 -4.06 6.97 -32.59
CA ASP A 169 -3.69 7.01 -34.01
C ASP A 169 -4.38 8.18 -34.75
N CYS A 170 -5.63 8.51 -34.41
CA CYS A 170 -6.39 9.57 -35.08
C CYS A 170 -6.90 10.68 -34.16
N GLY A 171 -6.69 10.59 -32.85
CA GLY A 171 -7.16 11.57 -31.86
C GLY A 171 -8.67 11.56 -31.60
N ALA A 172 -9.45 10.73 -32.29
CA ALA A 172 -10.90 10.67 -32.10
C ALA A 172 -11.25 10.18 -30.69
N ARG A 173 -12.22 10.85 -30.06
CA ARG A 173 -12.73 10.51 -28.73
C ARG A 173 -13.87 9.50 -28.81
N ALA A 174 -13.80 8.46 -27.98
CA ALA A 174 -14.92 7.54 -27.80
C ALA A 174 -16.17 8.30 -27.30
N LYS A 175 -17.32 8.08 -27.96
CA LYS A 175 -18.59 8.76 -27.65
C LYS A 175 -19.35 8.11 -26.48
N HIS A 176 -18.98 6.89 -26.11
CA HIS A 176 -19.56 6.16 -24.99
C HIS A 176 -18.53 5.95 -23.89
N ALA A 177 -19.01 5.78 -22.66
CA ALA A 177 -18.15 5.44 -21.53
C ALA A 177 -17.60 4.02 -21.72
N LEU A 178 -16.27 3.89 -21.67
CA LEU A 178 -15.59 2.59 -21.76
C LEU A 178 -15.45 1.99 -20.34
N PRO A 179 -16.21 0.93 -19.99
CA PRO A 179 -16.16 0.32 -18.67
C PRO A 179 -14.77 -0.27 -18.39
N LEU A 180 -14.41 -0.44 -17.12
CA LEU A 180 -13.10 -1.01 -16.72
C LEU A 180 -12.91 -2.46 -17.17
N SER A 181 -14.01 -3.19 -17.42
CA SER A 181 -14.00 -4.55 -17.97
C SER A 181 -13.56 -4.58 -19.44
N GLU A 182 -13.68 -3.47 -20.17
CA GLU A 182 -13.27 -3.38 -21.56
C GLU A 182 -11.76 -3.14 -21.65
N ARG A 183 -11.03 -4.22 -21.98
CA ARG A 183 -9.56 -4.25 -22.05
C ARG A 183 -9.00 -4.04 -23.45
N THR A 184 -9.83 -4.13 -24.48
CA THR A 184 -9.46 -3.85 -25.87
C THR A 184 -10.12 -2.54 -26.28
N TYR A 185 -9.33 -1.59 -26.74
CA TYR A 185 -9.83 -0.34 -27.31
C TYR A 185 -9.96 -0.51 -28.81
N THR A 186 -11.14 -0.20 -29.35
CA THR A 186 -11.40 -0.18 -30.79
C THR A 186 -11.93 1.20 -31.18
N CYS A 187 -11.19 1.92 -32.02
CA CYS A 187 -11.59 3.23 -32.49
C CYS A 187 -12.70 3.10 -33.55
N THR A 188 -13.84 3.77 -33.33
CA THR A 188 -14.94 3.80 -34.30
C THR A 188 -14.70 4.75 -35.48
N ALA A 189 -13.67 5.60 -35.42
CA ALA A 189 -13.35 6.55 -36.49
C ALA A 189 -12.31 6.01 -37.49
N CYS A 190 -11.23 5.38 -37.01
CA CYS A 190 -10.15 4.88 -37.87
C CYS A 190 -9.98 3.36 -37.85
N GLY A 191 -10.75 2.63 -37.03
CA GLY A 191 -10.68 1.16 -36.95
C GLY A 191 -9.50 0.60 -36.15
N ALA A 192 -8.60 1.44 -35.62
CA ALA A 192 -7.48 0.98 -34.80
C ALA A 192 -7.94 0.15 -33.60
N SER A 193 -7.36 -1.05 -33.42
CA SER A 193 -7.63 -1.93 -32.30
C SER A 193 -6.35 -2.32 -31.57
N ARG A 194 -6.34 -2.16 -30.24
CA ARG A 194 -5.20 -2.55 -29.38
C ARG A 194 -5.64 -2.66 -27.92
N PRO A 195 -4.82 -3.26 -27.04
CA PRO A 195 -5.08 -3.19 -25.60
C PRO A 195 -5.26 -1.75 -25.14
N ARG A 196 -6.32 -1.49 -24.36
CA ARG A 196 -6.70 -0.15 -23.92
C ARG A 196 -5.56 0.56 -23.18
N ASP A 197 -4.85 -0.18 -22.32
CA ASP A 197 -3.70 0.35 -21.58
C ASP A 197 -2.56 0.80 -22.53
N LYS A 198 -2.35 0.10 -23.66
CA LYS A 198 -1.37 0.49 -24.69
C LYS A 198 -1.84 1.70 -25.50
N ASN A 199 -3.14 1.80 -25.79
CA ASN A 199 -3.70 2.99 -26.41
C ASN A 199 -3.49 4.21 -25.51
N SER A 200 -3.86 4.11 -24.23
CA SER A 200 -3.67 5.19 -23.25
C SER A 200 -2.22 5.61 -23.10
N ALA A 201 -1.28 4.65 -23.05
CA ALA A 201 0.14 4.95 -23.01
C ALA A 201 0.59 5.81 -24.21
N ARG A 202 0.11 5.51 -25.41
CA ARG A 202 0.44 6.26 -26.62
C ARG A 202 -0.26 7.62 -26.69
N VAL A 203 -1.53 7.70 -26.27
CA VAL A 203 -2.27 8.97 -26.17
C VAL A 203 -1.51 9.96 -25.29
N MET A 204 -0.87 9.51 -24.21
CA MET A 204 -0.10 10.38 -23.32
C MET A 204 1.18 10.96 -23.94
N LEU A 205 1.75 10.34 -24.98
CA LEU A 205 2.99 10.81 -25.60
C LEU A 205 2.77 12.12 -26.38
N VAL A 206 1.62 12.25 -27.05
CA VAL A 206 1.27 13.43 -27.85
C VAL A 206 1.25 14.74 -27.02
N PRO A 207 0.47 14.86 -25.93
CA PRO A 207 0.48 16.06 -25.08
C PRO A 207 1.80 16.23 -24.32
N ALA A 208 2.61 15.18 -24.18
CA ALA A 208 3.97 15.27 -23.63
C ALA A 208 4.99 15.77 -24.67
N GLY A 209 4.62 15.92 -25.95
CA GLY A 209 5.52 16.29 -27.03
C GLY A 209 6.52 15.20 -27.40
N LEU A 210 6.23 13.94 -27.06
CA LEU A 210 7.06 12.78 -27.35
C LEU A 210 6.53 12.08 -28.61
N ASN A 211 7.39 11.86 -29.61
CA ASN A 211 6.99 11.21 -30.86
C ASN A 211 6.91 9.67 -30.66
N PRO A 212 5.76 9.01 -30.91
CA PRO A 212 5.65 7.56 -30.77
C PRO A 212 6.47 6.76 -31.81
N ALA A 213 6.96 7.39 -32.89
CA ALA A 213 7.69 6.73 -33.97
C ALA A 213 9.09 6.22 -33.59
N SER A 214 9.63 6.61 -32.42
CA SER A 214 10.95 6.16 -31.94
C SER A 214 10.89 5.21 -30.74
N ALA A 215 9.70 4.78 -30.33
CA ALA A 215 9.48 3.97 -29.12
C ALA A 215 9.49 2.46 -29.39
N ASP A 216 10.16 2.00 -30.45
CA ASP A 216 10.54 0.61 -30.56
C ASP A 216 11.56 0.33 -29.47
N LEU A 217 11.13 -0.42 -28.46
CA LEU A 217 11.96 -0.93 -27.38
C LEU A 217 12.97 -1.94 -27.95
N VAL A 218 13.96 -1.45 -28.69
CA VAL A 218 15.16 -2.22 -28.98
C VAL A 218 16.00 -2.18 -27.71
N SER A 219 15.92 -3.23 -26.90
CA SER A 219 16.92 -3.48 -25.87
C SER A 219 18.30 -3.36 -26.53
N PRO A 220 19.24 -2.54 -26.03
CA PRO A 220 20.60 -2.58 -26.53
C PRO A 220 21.12 -4.00 -26.31
N ALA A 221 21.53 -4.66 -27.39
CA ALA A 221 22.22 -5.93 -27.30
C ALA A 221 23.44 -5.73 -26.40
N THR A 222 23.55 -6.54 -25.36
CA THR A 222 24.74 -6.61 -24.51
C THR A 222 25.91 -7.08 -25.38
N CYS A 223 26.89 -6.21 -25.61
CA CYS A 223 28.24 -6.59 -26.03
C CYS A 223 29.02 -7.17 -24.84
#